data_AF-A0A7X8MKP6-F1
#
_entry.id   AF-A0A7X8MKP6-F1
#
_cell.length_a   1.000
_cell.length_b   1.000
_cell.length_c   1.000
_cell.angle_alpha   90.00
_cell.angle_beta   90.00
_cell.angle_gamma   90.00
#
_symmetry.space_group_name_H-M   'P 1'
#
loop_
_entity.id
_entity.type
_entity.pdbx_description
1 polymer ?
#
loop_
_entity_poly.entity_id
_entity_poly.type
_entity_poly.pdbx_seq_one_letter_code
_entity_poly.pdbx_strand_id
1 'polypeptide(L)'
;SGRFDLELFYAVHAKKVDKLSGRTAPPTGRWRTPKISDEPLNPAPSSSEIIARDRALNQVRLRLSEEIAKLAELTPEKLKQVNSDLEKQLSGPVDNNQRVRRVAHGSLVALKQDTRITSTKPEPVNMRGLLELHNYLKFHNVDLIVVPVPDWEEIAFNVMFPEYEGLLSAKRLGVIKALSDSGVEVIDGTDAVTSTYRESHNELFFYYPSDSHPCGITHDVLIDLLIERLQRYEFWDNPPYEKERFTIEREPFRTASFSIPGQSSHFRFQYPDYRVFLDGNYLTEFNDSAARVIIAGNSFTTSSSCRPTAPALLAAKSGHLPMYLYMNGFLPDFIATYLIKNEEGWLRNRRALVLYMQMFNLARLRPFADIRNRMQNLYSISSKMTEQLDIEAASLLVNDEPIIASIDDERSKFDTKSLVGRANTYERFTEHVSQGRSAGKVGWHLLPRNERTKIKFPIRDLQINTRRQGIITFSIISFPGISLLRIADEKGRRILQDPLSRLFYTPFFIPVSLSPGQEFIELELTATWYAEIAVIANIQLHF
;
A
#
# COMPACT_ATOMS: atom_id res chain seq x y z
N SER A 1 -1.85 11.67 17.59
CA SER A 1 -2.59 10.39 17.64
C SER A 1 -3.90 10.51 16.87
N GLY A 2 -3.87 10.28 15.55
CA GLY A 2 -5.05 10.33 14.67
C GLY A 2 -5.40 8.98 14.04
N ARG A 3 -4.95 7.88 14.68
CA ARG A 3 -5.54 6.56 14.44
C ARG A 3 -6.86 6.55 15.19
N PHE A 4 -7.88 5.92 14.61
CA PHE A 4 -9.08 5.44 15.28
C PHE A 4 -10.36 6.31 15.34
N ASP A 5 -10.44 7.58 14.96
CA ASP A 5 -11.67 8.33 15.33
C ASP A 5 -12.99 7.92 14.63
N LEU A 6 -12.98 7.30 13.45
CA LEU A 6 -14.22 6.80 12.80
C LEU A 6 -14.57 5.36 13.21
N GLU A 7 -13.54 4.50 13.35
CA GLU A 7 -13.70 3.09 13.76
C GLU A 7 -13.92 2.95 15.27
N LEU A 8 -13.30 3.81 16.08
CA LEU A 8 -13.44 3.88 17.54
C LEU A 8 -14.69 4.65 17.95
N PHE A 9 -15.14 5.65 17.19
CA PHE A 9 -16.43 6.28 17.47
C PHE A 9 -17.55 5.24 17.44
N TYR A 10 -17.58 4.35 16.44
CA TYR A 10 -18.53 3.24 16.40
C TYR A 10 -18.21 2.10 17.38
N ALA A 11 -16.94 1.81 17.67
CA ALA A 11 -16.57 0.76 18.64
C ALA A 11 -16.80 1.17 20.11
N VAL A 12 -16.71 2.46 20.45
CA VAL A 12 -16.84 3.00 21.82
C VAL A 12 -18.26 3.51 22.10
N HIS A 13 -19.02 3.93 21.08
CA HIS A 13 -20.46 4.18 21.23
C HIS A 13 -21.35 2.93 21.15
N ALA A 14 -20.75 1.73 21.17
CA ALA A 14 -21.42 0.45 21.41
C ALA A 14 -22.01 0.31 22.84
N LYS A 15 -22.67 1.36 23.36
CA LYS A 15 -23.57 1.26 24.50
C LYS A 15 -24.95 0.83 24.00
N LYS A 16 -25.27 -0.44 24.21
CA LYS A 16 -26.59 -1.06 24.37
C LYS A 16 -27.76 -0.27 23.76
N VAL A 17 -28.16 -0.64 22.55
CA VAL A 17 -29.54 -0.41 22.10
C VAL A 17 -30.28 -1.74 22.28
N ASP A 18 -30.65 -2.06 23.53
CA ASP A 18 -31.38 -3.28 23.88
C ASP A 18 -32.83 -3.30 23.33
N LYS A 19 -33.29 -2.23 22.66
CA LYS A 19 -34.61 -2.18 21.99
C LYS A 19 -34.59 -1.23 20.81
N LEU A 20 -34.95 -1.73 19.64
CA LEU A 20 -35.35 -0.87 18.53
C LEU A 20 -36.74 -0.30 18.79
N SER A 21 -36.86 0.99 18.57
CA SER A 21 -38.13 1.64 18.26
C SER A 21 -37.91 2.39 16.96
N GLY A 22 -38.85 2.31 16.02
CA GLY A 22 -38.86 3.09 14.78
C GLY A 22 -39.02 4.59 15.03
N ARG A 23 -38.11 5.18 15.79
CA ARG A 23 -38.05 6.59 16.11
C ARG A 23 -36.83 7.15 15.40
N THR A 24 -37.09 8.13 14.55
CA THR A 24 -36.11 9.11 14.10
C THR A 24 -35.35 9.64 15.32
N ALA A 25 -34.05 9.40 15.36
CA ALA A 25 -33.17 10.02 16.33
C ALA A 25 -32.46 11.20 15.65
N PRO A 26 -32.22 12.32 16.36
CA PRO A 26 -31.28 13.31 15.86
C PRO A 26 -29.91 12.63 15.69
N PRO A 27 -29.15 12.91 14.62
CA PRO A 27 -27.87 12.26 14.36
C PRO A 27 -26.96 12.39 15.59
N THR A 28 -26.65 11.25 16.22
CA THR A 28 -25.81 11.19 17.42
C THR A 28 -24.36 11.38 17.00
N GLY A 29 -23.90 12.63 17.10
CA GLY A 29 -22.59 13.03 16.61
C GLY A 29 -22.66 13.46 15.15
N ARG A 30 -22.09 14.62 14.84
CA ARG A 30 -22.00 15.09 13.46
C ARG A 30 -21.21 14.07 12.67
N TRP A 31 -21.86 13.39 11.74
CA TRP A 31 -21.23 12.71 10.64
C TRP A 31 -20.19 13.64 10.01
N ARG A 32 -18.91 13.36 10.27
CA ARG A 32 -17.83 14.05 9.57
C ARG A 32 -17.25 13.05 8.59
N THR A 33 -17.95 12.84 7.46
CA THR A 33 -17.22 12.44 6.25
C THR A 33 -16.05 13.42 6.14
N PRO A 34 -14.80 12.95 5.96
CA PRO A 34 -13.66 13.83 5.87
C PRO A 34 -13.96 14.89 4.81
N LYS A 35 -13.91 16.17 5.20
CA LYS A 35 -14.02 17.25 4.24
C LYS A 35 -12.81 17.12 3.32
N ILE A 36 -13.05 16.84 2.05
CA ILE A 36 -12.01 16.99 1.03
C ILE A 36 -11.90 18.49 0.79
N SER A 37 -10.68 19.00 0.84
CA SER A 37 -10.45 20.43 0.68
C SER A 37 -10.67 20.80 -0.78
N ASP A 38 -11.49 21.83 -0.98
CA ASP A 38 -11.68 22.47 -2.28
C ASP A 38 -10.62 23.56 -2.54
N GLU A 39 -9.72 23.77 -1.57
CA GLU A 39 -8.58 24.67 -1.64
C GLU A 39 -7.28 23.93 -1.30
N PRO A 40 -6.12 24.40 -1.82
CA PRO A 40 -4.82 23.87 -1.43
C PRO A 40 -4.58 23.97 0.07
N LEU A 41 -4.02 22.90 0.67
CA LEU A 41 -3.75 22.87 2.11
C LEU A 41 -2.43 23.52 2.52
N ASN A 42 -1.53 23.74 1.56
CA ASN A 42 -0.21 24.30 1.79
C ASN A 42 0.03 25.50 0.87
N PRO A 43 0.92 26.42 1.26
CA PRO A 43 1.35 27.51 0.38
C PRO A 43 1.89 27.00 -0.95
N ALA A 44 1.74 27.80 -2.00
CA ALA A 44 2.33 27.51 -3.30
C ALA A 44 3.85 27.36 -3.18
N PRO A 45 4.49 26.46 -3.97
CA PRO A 45 5.93 26.36 -4.01
C PRO A 45 6.58 27.66 -4.51
N SER A 46 7.73 27.99 -3.96
CA SER A 46 8.52 29.13 -4.40
C SER A 46 9.09 28.88 -5.81
N SER A 47 9.46 29.95 -6.52
CA SER A 47 10.07 29.81 -7.84
C SER A 47 11.38 29.02 -7.81
N SER A 48 12.16 29.13 -6.73
CA SER A 48 13.40 28.35 -6.55
C SER A 48 13.12 26.85 -6.41
N GLU A 49 12.09 26.46 -5.64
CA GLU A 49 11.66 25.07 -5.51
C GLU A 49 11.25 24.48 -6.87
N ILE A 50 10.46 25.24 -7.65
CA ILE A 50 10.01 24.83 -8.99
C ILE A 50 11.21 24.62 -9.93
N ILE A 51 12.13 25.59 -9.99
CA ILE A 51 13.31 25.52 -10.87
C ILE A 51 14.21 24.34 -10.48
N ALA A 52 14.41 24.10 -9.18
CA ALA A 52 15.23 22.99 -8.69
C ALA A 52 14.61 21.63 -9.05
N ARG A 53 13.28 21.48 -8.89
CA ARG A 53 12.54 20.28 -9.29
C ARG A 53 12.65 20.03 -10.80
N ASP A 54 12.42 21.06 -11.61
CA ASP A 54 12.47 20.93 -13.07
C ASP A 54 13.88 20.58 -13.56
N ARG A 55 14.93 21.10 -12.88
CA ARG A 55 16.32 20.71 -13.12
C ARG A 55 16.55 19.23 -12.79
N ALA A 56 16.10 18.75 -11.63
CA ALA A 56 16.23 17.35 -11.24
C ALA A 56 15.53 16.42 -12.24
N LEU A 57 14.32 16.77 -12.67
CA LEU A 57 13.56 16.02 -13.66
C LEU A 57 14.27 15.96 -15.02
N ASN A 58 14.85 17.08 -15.46
CA ASN A 58 15.59 17.13 -16.72
C ASN A 58 16.90 16.31 -16.67
N GLN A 59 17.58 16.26 -15.53
CA GLN A 59 18.75 15.39 -15.35
C GLN A 59 18.37 13.90 -15.49
N VAL A 60 17.25 13.49 -14.89
CA VAL A 60 16.74 12.13 -15.05
C VAL A 60 16.40 11.83 -16.52
N ARG A 61 15.69 12.75 -17.19
CA ARG A 61 15.33 12.58 -18.61
C ARG A 61 16.56 12.46 -19.52
N LEU A 62 17.63 13.21 -19.24
CA LEU A 62 18.87 13.14 -19.99
C LEU A 62 19.52 11.76 -19.85
N ARG A 63 19.74 11.29 -18.61
CA ARG A 63 20.31 9.96 -18.33
C ARG A 63 19.47 8.84 -18.95
N LEU A 64 18.16 8.93 -18.78
CA LEU A 64 17.22 7.99 -19.37
C LEU A 64 17.33 7.93 -20.90
N SER A 65 17.53 9.08 -21.55
CA SER A 65 17.69 9.12 -23.01
C SER A 65 18.97 8.42 -23.46
N GLU A 66 20.06 8.55 -22.70
CA GLU A 66 21.34 7.85 -22.96
C GLU A 66 21.17 6.32 -22.80
N GLU A 67 20.51 5.86 -21.74
CA GLU A 67 20.24 4.43 -21.54
C GLU A 67 19.30 3.84 -22.60
N ILE A 68 18.26 4.57 -22.99
CA ILE A 68 17.35 4.16 -24.08
C ILE A 68 18.11 4.07 -25.40
N ALA A 69 19.05 5.00 -25.67
CA ALA A 69 19.88 4.95 -26.87
C ALA A 69 20.75 3.68 -26.90
N LYS A 70 21.38 3.31 -25.78
CA LYS A 70 22.16 2.05 -25.68
C LYS A 70 21.32 0.81 -26.03
N LEU A 71 20.09 0.73 -25.52
CA LEU A 71 19.17 -0.37 -25.88
C LEU A 71 18.78 -0.34 -27.36
N ALA A 72 18.54 0.84 -27.93
CA ALA A 72 18.14 1.00 -29.32
C ALA A 72 19.25 0.60 -30.31
N GLU A 73 20.53 0.67 -29.90
CA GLU A 73 21.68 0.23 -30.70
C GLU A 73 21.83 -1.29 -30.83
N LEU A 74 21.09 -2.06 -30.03
CA LEU A 74 21.05 -3.52 -30.10
C LEU A 74 20.21 -3.98 -31.30
N THR A 75 20.87 -4.19 -32.44
CA THR A 75 20.25 -4.88 -33.59
C THR A 75 19.87 -6.31 -33.19
N PRO A 76 18.94 -6.97 -33.91
CA PRO A 76 18.56 -8.36 -33.63
C PRO A 76 19.76 -9.32 -33.56
N GLU A 77 20.76 -9.11 -34.42
CA GLU A 77 22.00 -9.91 -34.48
C GLU A 77 22.87 -9.65 -33.24
N LYS A 78 23.06 -8.39 -32.85
CA LYS A 78 23.80 -8.02 -31.64
C LYS A 78 23.11 -8.55 -30.39
N LEU A 79 21.79 -8.41 -30.30
CA LEU A 79 21.00 -8.93 -29.18
C LEU A 79 21.14 -10.45 -29.06
N LYS A 80 21.08 -11.17 -30.19
CA LYS A 80 21.29 -12.62 -30.21
C LYS A 80 22.70 -12.98 -29.74
N GLN A 81 23.71 -12.23 -30.18
CA GLN A 81 25.10 -12.43 -29.77
C GLN A 81 25.28 -12.19 -28.26
N VAL A 82 24.76 -11.07 -27.73
CA VAL A 82 24.83 -10.75 -26.30
C VAL A 82 24.10 -11.81 -25.47
N ASN A 83 22.89 -12.21 -25.85
CA ASN A 83 22.15 -13.25 -25.14
C ASN A 83 22.85 -14.62 -25.20
N SER A 84 23.50 -14.96 -26.33
CA SER A 84 24.30 -16.18 -26.43
C SER A 84 25.54 -16.14 -25.54
N ASP A 85 26.17 -14.98 -25.39
CA ASP A 85 27.30 -14.79 -24.48
C ASP A 85 26.84 -14.91 -23.01
N LEU A 86 25.74 -14.24 -22.64
CA LEU A 86 25.13 -14.37 -21.31
C LEU A 86 24.81 -15.83 -20.97
N GLU A 87 24.17 -16.57 -21.87
CA GLU A 87 23.87 -18.00 -21.68
C GLU A 87 25.14 -18.82 -21.41
N LYS A 88 26.23 -18.54 -22.14
CA LYS A 88 27.52 -19.19 -21.94
C LYS A 88 28.15 -18.82 -20.59
N GLN A 89 28.15 -17.55 -20.22
CA GLN A 89 28.75 -17.06 -18.96
C GLN A 89 27.96 -17.51 -17.71
N LEU A 90 26.63 -17.63 -17.85
CA LEU A 90 25.72 -18.16 -16.83
C LEU A 90 25.58 -19.68 -16.90
N SER A 91 26.24 -20.37 -17.83
CA SER A 91 26.28 -21.83 -17.80
C SER A 91 27.03 -22.34 -16.56
N GLY A 92 26.58 -23.47 -16.01
CA GLY A 92 27.23 -24.12 -14.88
C GLY A 92 26.27 -24.62 -13.80
N PRO A 93 26.80 -25.03 -12.64
CA PRO A 93 25.98 -25.50 -11.53
C PRO A 93 25.09 -24.38 -11.02
N VAL A 94 23.80 -24.70 -10.90
CA VAL A 94 22.77 -23.80 -10.37
C VAL A 94 22.33 -24.27 -9.00
N ASP A 95 21.83 -23.34 -8.19
CA ASP A 95 21.08 -23.71 -6.99
C ASP A 95 19.64 -24.14 -7.32
N ASN A 96 18.88 -24.54 -6.31
CA ASN A 96 17.51 -25.05 -6.50
C ASN A 96 16.52 -23.97 -7.00
N ASN A 97 16.91 -22.69 -7.04
CA ASN A 97 16.15 -21.61 -7.66
C ASN A 97 16.64 -21.33 -9.10
N GLN A 98 17.41 -22.25 -9.69
CA GLN A 98 18.03 -22.13 -11.01
C GLN A 98 18.97 -20.91 -11.12
N ARG A 99 19.65 -20.55 -10.02
CA ARG A 99 20.55 -19.39 -9.99
C ARG A 99 22.01 -19.78 -10.00
N VAL A 100 22.77 -18.99 -10.74
CA VAL A 100 24.20 -19.16 -10.99
C VAL A 100 24.95 -18.20 -10.07
N ARG A 101 25.59 -18.74 -9.03
CA ARG A 101 26.35 -17.96 -8.05
C ARG A 101 27.74 -17.61 -8.58
N ARG A 102 28.15 -16.37 -8.35
CA ARG A 102 29.47 -15.81 -8.73
C ARG A 102 29.96 -14.87 -7.65
N VAL A 103 31.28 -14.74 -7.53
CA VAL A 103 31.90 -13.66 -6.76
C VAL A 103 32.25 -12.56 -7.75
N ALA A 104 31.72 -11.36 -7.53
CA ALA A 104 32.00 -10.17 -8.33
C ALA A 104 32.30 -9.01 -7.39
N HIS A 105 33.40 -8.29 -7.63
CA HIS A 105 33.85 -7.18 -6.78
C HIS A 105 33.96 -7.56 -5.29
N GLY A 106 34.42 -8.78 -5.01
CA GLY A 106 34.56 -9.27 -3.64
C GLY A 106 33.25 -9.60 -2.94
N SER A 107 32.09 -9.58 -3.62
CA SER A 107 30.79 -9.91 -3.04
C SER A 107 30.09 -11.04 -3.80
N LEU A 108 29.27 -11.83 -3.10
CA LEU A 108 28.50 -12.92 -3.71
C LEU A 108 27.25 -12.36 -4.40
N VAL A 109 27.10 -12.70 -5.68
CA VAL A 109 25.95 -12.38 -6.52
C VAL A 109 25.41 -13.65 -7.18
N ALA A 110 24.14 -13.68 -7.58
CA ALA A 110 23.67 -14.67 -8.56
C ALA A 110 22.54 -14.15 -9.39
N LEU A 111 22.53 -14.57 -10.64
CA LEU A 111 21.41 -14.38 -11.55
C LEU A 111 20.75 -15.72 -11.83
N LYS A 112 19.53 -15.68 -12.38
CA LYS A 112 18.93 -16.89 -12.94
C LYS A 112 19.74 -17.34 -14.14
N GLN A 113 19.81 -18.65 -14.37
CA GLN A 113 20.52 -19.21 -15.50
C GLN A 113 19.94 -18.75 -16.85
N ASP A 114 18.65 -18.43 -16.88
CA ASP A 114 17.92 -17.95 -18.06
C ASP A 114 17.86 -16.42 -18.18
N THR A 115 18.64 -15.69 -17.38
CA THR A 115 18.72 -14.22 -17.47
C THR A 115 19.17 -13.82 -18.88
N ARG A 116 18.33 -13.00 -19.53
CA ARG A 116 18.52 -12.52 -20.91
C ARG A 116 17.88 -11.15 -21.08
N ILE A 117 18.39 -10.38 -22.05
CA ILE A 117 17.77 -9.13 -22.48
C ILE A 117 16.55 -9.48 -23.34
N THR A 118 15.35 -9.16 -22.84
CA THR A 118 14.07 -9.53 -23.46
C THR A 118 13.47 -8.45 -24.36
N SER A 119 13.92 -7.20 -24.25
CA SER A 119 13.41 -6.08 -25.03
C SER A 119 14.51 -5.04 -25.28
N THR A 120 14.51 -4.46 -26.49
CA THR A 120 15.39 -3.34 -26.89
C THR A 120 14.67 -1.98 -26.82
N LYS A 121 13.45 -1.96 -26.29
CA LYS A 121 12.64 -0.75 -26.14
C LYS A 121 11.99 -0.71 -24.75
N PRO A 122 11.86 0.48 -24.14
CA PRO A 122 11.12 0.63 -22.90
C PRO A 122 9.71 0.03 -23.01
N GLU A 123 9.33 -0.76 -22.00
CA GLU A 123 7.98 -1.32 -21.96
C GLU A 123 6.95 -0.24 -21.62
N PRO A 124 5.77 -0.22 -22.26
CA PRO A 124 4.71 0.69 -21.88
C PRO A 124 4.15 0.31 -20.50
N VAL A 125 3.99 1.30 -19.62
CA VAL A 125 3.51 1.10 -18.24
C VAL A 125 2.24 1.91 -18.02
N ASN A 126 1.20 1.28 -17.44
CA ASN A 126 0.01 2.00 -17.01
C ASN A 126 0.29 2.72 -15.68
N MET A 127 0.39 4.05 -15.73
CA MET A 127 0.65 4.90 -14.56
C MET A 127 -0.57 5.67 -14.07
N ARG A 128 -1.78 5.38 -14.58
CA ARG A 128 -2.97 6.21 -14.35
C ARG A 128 -3.22 6.52 -12.87
N GLY A 129 -3.18 5.51 -12.00
CA GLY A 129 -3.40 5.73 -10.56
C GLY A 129 -2.34 6.63 -9.91
N LEU A 130 -1.08 6.49 -10.33
CA LEU A 130 0.01 7.31 -9.81
C LEU A 130 -0.06 8.75 -10.30
N LEU A 131 -0.46 8.97 -11.55
CA LEU A 131 -0.70 10.31 -12.07
C LEU A 131 -1.86 11.00 -11.37
N GLU A 132 -2.91 10.26 -11.04
CA GLU A 132 -4.03 10.80 -10.27
C GLU A 132 -3.61 11.15 -8.83
N LEU A 133 -2.77 10.34 -8.18
CA LEU A 133 -2.13 10.69 -6.90
C LEU A 133 -1.23 11.93 -7.02
N HIS A 134 -0.39 12.01 -8.07
CA HIS A 134 0.46 13.16 -8.32
C HIS A 134 -0.36 14.45 -8.46
N ASN A 135 -1.41 14.43 -9.27
CA ASN A 135 -2.28 15.58 -9.48
C ASN A 135 -3.00 15.99 -8.19
N TYR A 136 -3.42 15.01 -7.39
CA TYR A 136 -4.03 15.25 -6.08
C TYR A 136 -3.06 15.93 -5.10
N LEU A 137 -1.83 15.42 -4.97
CA LEU A 137 -0.81 16.03 -4.11
C LEU A 137 -0.40 17.43 -4.59
N LYS A 138 -0.23 17.59 -5.92
CA LYS A 138 0.08 18.86 -6.56
C LYS A 138 -1.00 19.91 -6.28
N PHE A 139 -2.28 19.54 -6.29
CA PHE A 139 -3.37 20.42 -5.91
C PHE A 139 -3.22 20.95 -4.47
N HIS A 140 -2.71 20.14 -3.54
CA HIS A 140 -2.44 20.56 -2.16
C HIS A 140 -1.03 21.16 -1.97
N ASN A 141 -0.31 21.48 -3.05
CA ASN A 141 1.08 21.95 -3.02
C ASN A 141 2.02 21.02 -2.23
N VAL A 142 1.84 19.71 -2.41
CA VAL A 142 2.74 18.66 -1.92
C VAL A 142 3.39 18.00 -3.13
N ASP A 143 4.72 18.01 -3.19
CA ASP A 143 5.46 17.32 -4.24
C ASP A 143 5.39 15.79 -4.04
N LEU A 144 5.18 15.06 -5.12
CA LEU A 144 5.36 13.61 -5.15
C LEU A 144 6.77 13.30 -5.66
N ILE A 145 7.58 12.65 -4.82
CA ILE A 145 8.89 12.12 -5.19
C ILE A 145 8.81 10.60 -5.16
N VAL A 146 9.06 9.93 -6.27
CA VAL A 146 9.03 8.47 -6.34
C VAL A 146 10.45 7.91 -6.21
N VAL A 147 10.64 7.01 -5.24
CA VAL A 147 11.91 6.29 -5.02
C VAL A 147 11.67 4.81 -5.33
N PRO A 148 11.79 4.40 -6.60
CA PRO A 148 11.73 2.99 -6.97
C PRO A 148 12.94 2.28 -6.38
N VAL A 149 12.71 1.25 -5.56
CA VAL A 149 13.79 0.36 -5.14
C VAL A 149 14.29 -0.39 -6.37
N PRO A 150 15.59 -0.31 -6.71
CA PRO A 150 16.16 -1.03 -7.85
C PRO A 150 15.90 -2.53 -7.75
N ASP A 151 15.69 -3.18 -8.89
CA ASP A 151 15.61 -4.64 -8.91
C ASP A 151 16.99 -5.22 -8.62
N TRP A 152 17.06 -6.14 -7.67
CA TRP A 152 18.32 -6.78 -7.31
C TRP A 152 18.88 -7.59 -8.50
N GLU A 153 18.04 -8.15 -9.39
CA GLU A 153 18.50 -8.83 -10.62
C GLU A 153 19.25 -7.86 -11.52
N GLU A 154 18.79 -6.60 -11.59
CA GLU A 154 19.44 -5.56 -12.37
C GLU A 154 20.76 -5.10 -11.75
N ILE A 155 20.79 -4.90 -10.43
CA ILE A 155 22.04 -4.58 -9.73
C ILE A 155 23.06 -5.71 -9.91
N ALA A 156 22.65 -6.98 -9.68
CA ALA A 156 23.53 -8.13 -9.82
C ALA A 156 24.05 -8.27 -11.26
N PHE A 157 23.22 -8.00 -12.27
CA PHE A 157 23.61 -8.00 -13.67
C PHE A 157 24.64 -6.93 -14.01
N ASN A 158 24.39 -5.68 -13.62
CA ASN A 158 25.34 -4.59 -13.88
C ASN A 158 26.68 -4.81 -13.15
N VAL A 159 26.67 -5.48 -12.00
CA VAL A 159 27.89 -5.84 -11.26
C VAL A 159 28.63 -7.02 -11.92
N MET A 160 27.94 -8.03 -12.45
CA MET A 160 28.57 -9.18 -13.11
C MET A 160 29.05 -8.90 -14.53
N PHE A 161 28.30 -8.10 -15.28
CA PHE A 161 28.51 -7.83 -16.70
C PHE A 161 28.56 -6.32 -16.96
N PRO A 162 29.61 -5.62 -16.47
CA PRO A 162 29.72 -4.17 -16.62
C PRO A 162 29.70 -3.70 -18.09
N GLU A 163 30.17 -4.54 -19.03
CA GLU A 163 30.10 -4.28 -20.47
C GLU A 163 28.68 -4.21 -21.03
N TYR A 164 27.70 -4.74 -20.30
CA TYR A 164 26.27 -4.75 -20.66
C TYR A 164 25.43 -3.88 -19.73
N GLU A 165 26.04 -3.01 -18.92
CA GLU A 165 25.36 -2.18 -17.93
C GLU A 165 24.19 -1.36 -18.54
N GLY A 166 23.03 -1.43 -17.88
CA GLY A 166 21.80 -0.75 -18.30
C GLY A 166 20.97 -1.51 -19.34
N LEU A 167 21.45 -2.65 -19.87
CA LEU A 167 20.75 -3.38 -20.93
C LEU A 167 19.69 -4.38 -20.43
N LEU A 168 19.72 -4.79 -19.16
CA LEU A 168 18.82 -5.86 -18.69
C LEU A 168 17.35 -5.42 -18.56
N SER A 169 17.07 -4.19 -18.13
CA SER A 169 15.74 -3.82 -17.63
C SER A 169 15.03 -2.76 -18.46
N ALA A 170 14.56 -3.14 -19.64
CA ALA A 170 13.64 -2.31 -20.44
C ALA A 170 12.37 -1.90 -19.66
N LYS A 171 11.96 -2.72 -18.69
CA LYS A 171 10.83 -2.43 -17.80
C LYS A 171 11.14 -1.28 -16.83
N ARG A 172 12.35 -1.23 -16.25
CA ARG A 172 12.79 -0.07 -15.44
C ARG A 172 12.64 1.21 -16.23
N LEU A 173 13.28 1.24 -17.39
CA LEU A 173 13.27 2.41 -18.26
C LEU A 173 11.84 2.80 -18.66
N GLY A 174 10.94 1.84 -18.89
CA GLY A 174 9.52 2.08 -19.10
C GLY A 174 8.84 2.83 -17.96
N VAL A 175 9.07 2.39 -16.71
CA VAL A 175 8.52 3.05 -15.51
C VAL A 175 9.12 4.45 -15.32
N ILE A 176 10.45 4.58 -15.36
CA ILE A 176 11.15 5.86 -15.19
C ILE A 176 10.75 6.86 -16.28
N LYS A 177 10.60 6.39 -17.53
CA LYS A 177 10.11 7.20 -18.64
C LYS A 177 8.69 7.69 -18.40
N ALA A 178 7.77 6.79 -18.06
CA ALA A 178 6.38 7.15 -17.83
C ALA A 178 6.22 8.17 -16.68
N LEU A 179 7.01 8.04 -15.61
CA LEU A 179 7.06 9.00 -14.51
C LEU A 179 7.60 10.36 -14.96
N SER A 180 8.77 10.36 -15.59
CA SER A 180 9.47 11.58 -15.95
C SER A 180 8.77 12.37 -17.06
N ASP A 181 8.21 11.71 -18.07
CA ASP A 181 7.38 12.35 -19.11
C ASP A 181 6.17 13.05 -18.49
N SER A 182 5.60 12.48 -17.42
CA SER A 182 4.40 12.99 -16.76
C SER A 182 4.69 14.07 -15.71
N GLY A 183 5.93 14.52 -15.58
CA GLY A 183 6.30 15.56 -14.61
C GLY A 183 6.46 15.05 -13.17
N VAL A 184 6.44 13.74 -12.95
CA VAL A 184 6.66 13.14 -11.63
C VAL A 184 8.15 13.00 -11.41
N GLU A 185 8.66 13.56 -10.32
CA GLU A 185 10.06 13.40 -9.94
C GLU A 185 10.33 11.96 -9.50
N VAL A 186 11.45 11.42 -9.98
CA VAL A 186 11.87 10.05 -9.68
C VAL A 186 13.36 10.01 -9.34
N ILE A 187 13.69 9.24 -8.31
CA ILE A 187 15.07 8.98 -7.90
C ILE A 187 15.43 7.57 -8.36
N ASP A 188 15.99 7.46 -9.58
CA ASP A 188 16.58 6.20 -10.03
C ASP A 188 17.95 6.03 -9.37
N GLY A 189 18.02 5.15 -8.37
CA GLY A 189 19.24 4.85 -7.63
C GLY A 189 20.06 3.70 -8.21
N THR A 190 19.69 3.14 -9.37
CA THR A 190 20.32 1.93 -9.92
C THR A 190 21.83 2.10 -10.06
N ASP A 191 22.29 3.14 -10.75
CA ASP A 191 23.73 3.40 -10.96
C ASP A 191 24.50 3.65 -9.66
N ALA A 192 23.89 4.41 -8.73
CA ALA A 192 24.52 4.74 -7.45
C ALA A 192 24.67 3.48 -6.58
N VAL A 193 23.65 2.63 -6.56
CA VAL A 193 23.68 1.35 -5.83
C VAL A 193 24.69 0.41 -6.47
N THR A 194 24.71 0.28 -7.80
CA THR A 194 25.71 -0.54 -8.52
C THR A 194 27.13 -0.05 -8.28
N SER A 195 27.37 1.26 -8.32
CA SER A 195 28.70 1.84 -8.08
C SER A 195 29.17 1.59 -6.65
N THR A 196 28.29 1.87 -5.67
CA THR A 196 28.58 1.59 -4.25
C THR A 196 28.84 0.10 -4.03
N TYR A 197 28.10 -0.77 -4.72
CA TYR A 197 28.32 -2.23 -4.64
C TYR A 197 29.72 -2.62 -5.12
N ARG A 198 30.20 -2.07 -6.24
CA ARG A 198 31.53 -2.34 -6.80
C ARG A 198 32.67 -1.90 -5.87
N GLU A 199 32.42 -0.86 -5.08
CA GLU A 199 33.37 -0.33 -4.10
C GLU A 199 33.25 -1.02 -2.73
N SER A 200 32.13 -1.70 -2.47
CA SER A 200 31.87 -2.40 -1.22
C SER A 200 32.66 -3.71 -1.14
N HIS A 201 33.43 -3.89 -0.07
CA HIS A 201 34.28 -5.05 0.13
C HIS A 201 33.56 -6.10 1.01
N ASN A 202 32.60 -6.86 0.45
CA ASN A 202 31.72 -7.84 1.12
C ASN A 202 30.53 -7.26 1.92
N GLU A 203 29.93 -6.15 1.49
CA GLU A 203 28.75 -5.63 2.18
C GLU A 203 27.42 -6.16 1.62
N LEU A 204 26.39 -6.22 2.48
CA LEU A 204 25.07 -6.72 2.12
C LEU A 204 24.16 -5.59 1.62
N PHE A 205 23.80 -5.62 0.33
CA PHE A 205 22.89 -4.63 -0.28
C PHE A 205 21.42 -5.07 -0.28
N PHE A 206 21.17 -6.37 -0.36
CA PHE A 206 19.85 -6.99 -0.38
C PHE A 206 19.86 -8.24 0.49
N TYR A 207 18.71 -8.71 0.98
CA TYR A 207 18.56 -9.97 1.74
C TYR A 207 18.67 -11.23 0.85
N TYR A 208 19.65 -11.19 -0.03
CA TYR A 208 19.98 -12.14 -1.06
C TYR A 208 20.54 -13.46 -0.45
N PRO A 209 20.38 -14.64 -1.10
CA PRO A 209 19.75 -14.90 -2.41
C PRO A 209 18.24 -15.13 -2.40
N SER A 210 17.61 -15.25 -1.23
CA SER A 210 16.20 -15.67 -1.12
C SER A 210 15.21 -14.52 -1.07
N ASP A 211 15.68 -13.30 -0.84
CA ASP A 211 14.83 -12.14 -0.65
C ASP A 211 15.36 -10.91 -1.39
N SER A 212 14.45 -10.27 -2.13
CA SER A 212 14.70 -9.04 -2.90
C SER A 212 14.61 -7.78 -2.05
N HIS A 213 14.24 -7.86 -0.77
CA HIS A 213 14.21 -6.69 0.11
C HIS A 213 15.59 -6.03 0.20
N PRO A 214 15.66 -4.69 0.13
CA PRO A 214 16.90 -3.97 0.35
C PRO A 214 17.39 -4.17 1.79
N CYS A 215 18.69 -4.40 1.92
CA CYS A 215 19.41 -4.19 3.18
C CYS A 215 19.81 -2.72 3.25
N GLY A 216 20.09 -2.20 4.46
CA GLY A 216 20.13 -0.76 4.62
C GLY A 216 21.33 -0.03 4.02
N ILE A 217 22.31 -0.68 3.38
CA ILE A 217 23.25 0.04 2.51
C ILE A 217 22.52 0.54 1.25
N THR A 218 21.64 -0.27 0.68
CA THR A 218 20.75 0.19 -0.40
C THR A 218 19.86 1.34 0.10
N HIS A 219 19.38 1.28 1.35
CA HIS A 219 18.71 2.42 1.96
C HIS A 219 19.63 3.63 2.14
N ASP A 220 20.86 3.43 2.60
CA ASP A 220 21.83 4.51 2.82
C ASP A 220 22.02 5.31 1.53
N VAL A 221 22.29 4.62 0.42
CA VAL A 221 22.44 5.22 -0.92
C VAL A 221 21.16 5.94 -1.35
N LEU A 222 20.00 5.28 -1.27
CA LEU A 222 18.74 5.87 -1.73
C LEU A 222 18.29 7.05 -0.86
N ILE A 223 18.59 7.03 0.43
CA ILE A 223 18.31 8.14 1.35
C ILE A 223 19.25 9.30 1.11
N ASP A 224 20.54 9.06 0.80
CA ASP A 224 21.44 10.16 0.45
C ASP A 224 20.96 10.89 -0.81
N LEU A 225 20.57 10.14 -1.85
CA LEU A 225 19.95 10.71 -3.04
C LEU A 225 18.64 11.45 -2.73
N LEU A 226 17.80 10.92 -1.83
CA LEU A 226 16.59 11.60 -1.39
C LEU A 226 16.90 12.91 -0.66
N ILE A 227 17.89 12.91 0.22
CA ILE A 227 18.34 14.08 0.97
C ILE A 227 18.77 15.19 0.01
N GLU A 228 19.55 14.88 -1.02
CA GLU A 228 19.91 15.85 -2.07
C GLU A 228 18.69 16.49 -2.72
N ARG A 229 17.61 15.72 -2.94
CA ARG A 229 16.38 16.25 -3.53
C ARG A 229 15.60 17.11 -2.55
N LEU A 230 15.59 16.75 -1.26
CA LEU A 230 14.88 17.49 -0.21
C LEU A 230 15.60 18.78 0.21
N GLN A 231 16.91 18.90 -0.04
CA GLN A 231 17.69 20.12 0.22
C GLN A 231 17.19 21.39 -0.50
N ARG A 232 16.33 21.25 -1.51
CA ARG A 232 15.75 22.40 -2.23
C ARG A 232 14.70 23.17 -1.46
N TYR A 233 14.10 22.57 -0.42
CA TYR A 233 12.97 23.17 0.29
C TYR A 233 13.46 24.09 1.41
N GLU A 234 12.76 25.20 1.64
CA GLU A 234 13.14 26.18 2.68
C GLU A 234 13.18 25.59 4.10
N PHE A 235 12.35 24.57 4.38
CA PHE A 235 12.36 23.93 5.69
C PHE A 235 13.66 23.15 5.95
N TRP A 236 14.41 22.80 4.90
CA TRP A 236 15.57 21.91 5.01
C TRP A 236 16.64 22.46 5.95
N ASP A 237 16.89 23.78 5.86
CA ASP A 237 17.94 24.46 6.60
C ASP A 237 17.64 24.59 8.11
N ASN A 238 16.39 24.30 8.52
CA ASN A 238 15.94 24.41 9.90
C ASN A 238 15.32 23.08 10.36
N PRO A 239 16.12 22.02 10.57
CA PRO A 239 15.62 20.75 11.07
C PRO A 239 14.99 20.89 12.45
N PRO A 240 13.86 20.22 12.75
CA PRO A 240 13.23 20.26 14.08
C PRO A 240 14.10 19.66 15.19
N TYR A 241 15.08 18.84 14.82
CA TYR A 241 15.99 18.14 15.72
C TYR A 241 17.43 18.35 15.28
N GLU A 242 18.31 18.62 16.24
CA GLU A 242 19.76 18.57 16.04
C GLU A 242 20.18 17.13 15.69
N LYS A 243 21.12 16.98 14.75
CA LYS A 243 21.52 15.65 14.25
C LYS A 243 22.18 14.81 15.35
N GLU A 244 22.87 15.47 16.27
CA GLU A 244 23.60 14.89 17.39
C GLU A 244 22.68 14.17 18.39
N ARG A 245 21.37 14.50 18.38
CA ARG A 245 20.36 13.81 19.19
C ARG A 245 20.02 12.42 18.65
N PHE A 246 20.36 12.15 17.40
CA PHE A 246 20.20 10.83 16.80
C PHE A 246 21.46 10.02 16.97
N THR A 247 21.35 8.84 17.58
CA THR A 247 22.44 7.87 17.65
C THR A 247 22.08 6.63 16.86
N ILE A 248 23.05 6.08 16.14
CA ILE A 248 22.92 4.77 15.50
C ILE A 248 23.69 3.79 16.35
N GLU A 249 22.98 2.92 17.05
CA GLU A 249 23.59 1.90 17.89
C GLU A 249 23.55 0.54 17.21
N ARG A 250 24.60 -0.23 17.47
CA ARG A 250 24.76 -1.60 17.01
C ARG A 250 24.33 -2.54 18.13
N GLU A 251 23.23 -3.24 17.91
CA GLU A 251 22.73 -4.29 18.79
C GLU A 251 23.46 -5.62 18.52
N PRO A 252 23.40 -6.60 19.46
CA PRO A 252 24.03 -7.90 19.29
C PRO A 252 23.59 -8.56 17.98
N PHE A 253 24.52 -9.29 17.36
CA PHE A 253 24.29 -9.93 16.07
C PHE A 253 23.00 -10.74 16.05
N ARG A 254 22.10 -10.41 15.13
CA ARG A 254 20.95 -11.26 14.83
C ARG A 254 21.41 -12.31 13.82
N THR A 255 21.07 -13.56 14.12
CA THR A 255 21.28 -14.66 13.16
C THR A 255 20.11 -14.68 12.20
N ALA A 256 20.35 -14.44 10.91
CA ALA A 256 19.44 -14.94 9.89
C ALA A 256 19.90 -16.33 9.47
N SER A 257 18.94 -17.23 9.39
CA SER A 257 19.14 -18.56 8.85
C SER A 257 18.30 -18.70 7.60
N PHE A 258 18.92 -19.08 6.49
CA PHE A 258 18.18 -19.51 5.31
C PHE A 258 18.43 -20.99 5.05
N SER A 259 17.35 -21.69 4.72
CA SER A 259 17.41 -23.04 4.19
C SER A 259 17.98 -22.95 2.77
N ILE A 260 19.14 -23.56 2.55
CA ILE A 260 19.65 -23.83 1.20
C ILE A 260 19.04 -25.16 0.78
N PRO A 261 18.14 -25.20 -0.21
CA PRO A 261 17.56 -26.47 -0.62
C PRO A 261 18.67 -27.37 -1.21
N GLY A 262 18.72 -28.63 -0.77
CA GLY A 262 19.81 -29.58 -1.07
C GLY A 262 20.93 -29.65 -0.03
N GLN A 263 20.93 -28.79 1.00
CA GLN A 263 21.80 -28.91 2.17
C GLN A 263 20.98 -29.20 3.43
N SER A 264 21.49 -30.09 4.28
CA SER A 264 20.88 -30.43 5.57
C SER A 264 21.03 -29.31 6.62
N SER A 265 21.93 -28.35 6.38
CA SER A 265 22.20 -27.23 7.27
C SER A 265 21.69 -25.91 6.69
N HIS A 266 21.11 -25.08 7.55
CA HIS A 266 20.76 -23.71 7.18
C HIS A 266 22.06 -22.92 7.05
N PHE A 267 22.20 -22.12 5.99
CA PHE A 267 23.23 -21.10 5.97
C PHE A 267 22.80 -20.03 6.97
N ARG A 268 23.58 -19.94 8.04
CA ARG A 268 23.40 -18.98 9.11
C ARG A 268 24.44 -17.91 8.93
N PHE A 269 23.99 -16.68 8.76
CA PHE A 269 24.87 -15.53 8.83
C PHE A 269 24.38 -14.61 9.94
N GLN A 270 25.36 -14.06 10.65
CA GLN A 270 25.15 -13.09 11.68
C GLN A 270 25.38 -11.72 11.07
N TYR A 271 24.42 -10.81 11.22
CA TYR A 271 24.63 -9.40 10.91
C TYR A 271 24.34 -8.56 12.14
N PRO A 272 25.04 -7.42 12.28
CA PRO A 272 24.65 -6.40 13.25
C PRO A 272 23.24 -5.89 12.97
N ASP A 273 22.43 -5.74 14.02
CA ASP A 273 21.14 -5.04 13.96
C ASP A 273 21.42 -3.58 14.32
N TYR A 274 21.22 -2.64 13.39
CA TYR A 274 21.43 -1.23 13.66
C TYR A 274 20.10 -0.55 13.92
N ARG A 275 20.03 0.17 15.03
CA ARG A 275 18.85 0.90 15.46
C ARG A 275 19.17 2.37 15.59
N VAL A 276 18.22 3.22 15.23
CA VAL A 276 18.31 4.66 15.43
C VAL A 276 17.59 5.00 16.72
N PHE A 277 18.24 5.77 17.58
CA PHE A 277 17.68 6.29 18.81
C PHE A 277 17.60 7.81 18.71
N LEU A 278 16.58 8.40 19.33
CA LEU A 278 16.44 9.84 19.52
C LEU A 278 16.49 10.10 21.03
N ASP A 279 17.50 10.84 21.49
CA ASP A 279 17.75 11.09 22.93
C ASP A 279 17.76 9.79 23.77
N GLY A 280 18.39 8.74 23.25
CA GLY A 280 18.47 7.43 23.90
C GLY A 280 17.19 6.58 23.81
N ASN A 281 16.14 7.02 23.13
CA ASN A 281 14.92 6.25 22.92
C ASN A 281 14.90 5.62 21.53
N TYR A 282 14.67 4.30 21.44
CA TYR A 282 14.63 3.61 20.15
C TYR A 282 13.49 4.14 19.28
N LEU A 283 13.85 4.62 18.10
CA LEU A 283 12.91 5.23 17.15
C LEU A 283 12.09 4.16 16.44
N THR A 284 10.92 3.87 17.00
CA THR A 284 9.94 2.90 16.45
C THR A 284 8.72 3.57 15.84
N GLU A 285 8.45 4.82 16.20
CA GLU A 285 7.32 5.61 15.74
C GLU A 285 7.77 6.86 14.98
N PHE A 286 7.06 7.16 13.91
CA PHE A 286 7.36 8.24 12.98
C PHE A 286 6.07 9.03 12.72
N ASN A 287 5.65 9.77 13.74
CA ASN A 287 4.37 10.48 13.75
C ASN A 287 4.55 11.89 14.31
N ASP A 288 5.53 12.60 13.76
CA ASP A 288 5.80 13.98 14.15
C ASP A 288 4.84 14.95 13.45
N SER A 289 4.14 15.75 14.25
CA SER A 289 3.27 16.81 13.77
C SER A 289 4.03 17.91 13.01
N ALA A 290 5.31 18.14 13.35
CA ALA A 290 6.18 19.11 12.71
C ALA A 290 6.83 18.60 11.40
N ALA A 291 6.72 17.30 11.10
CA ALA A 291 7.31 16.71 9.91
C ALA A 291 6.92 17.45 8.64
N ARG A 292 7.87 17.76 7.77
CA ARG A 292 7.57 18.37 6.45
C ARG A 292 7.52 17.34 5.32
N VAL A 293 7.98 16.13 5.60
CA VAL A 293 8.12 15.02 4.65
C VAL A 293 7.30 13.84 5.15
N ILE A 294 6.55 13.23 4.23
CA ILE A 294 5.91 11.93 4.42
C ILE A 294 6.73 10.89 3.67
N ILE A 295 7.12 9.79 4.32
CA ILE A 295 7.59 8.59 3.62
C ILE A 295 6.44 7.59 3.60
N ALA A 296 6.01 7.20 2.41
CA ALA A 296 4.98 6.19 2.19
C ALA A 296 5.58 4.97 1.50
N GLY A 297 5.33 3.77 2.04
CA GLY A 297 5.92 2.54 1.52
C GLY A 297 5.39 1.27 2.15
N ASN A 298 5.95 0.14 1.71
CA ASN A 298 5.61 -1.20 2.20
C ASN A 298 6.81 -1.84 2.90
N SER A 299 6.89 -3.17 2.98
CA SER A 299 8.05 -3.86 3.59
C SER A 299 9.41 -3.47 2.99
N PHE A 300 9.44 -2.85 1.80
CA PHE A 300 10.64 -2.33 1.17
C PHE A 300 11.18 -1.03 1.75
N THR A 301 10.44 -0.30 2.60
CA THR A 301 11.00 0.83 3.37
C THR A 301 11.60 0.39 4.70
N THR A 302 11.46 -0.88 5.06
CA THR A 302 11.99 -1.47 6.28
C THR A 302 13.17 -2.37 5.96
N SER A 303 14.29 -2.20 6.68
CA SER A 303 15.29 -3.26 6.78
C SER A 303 14.78 -4.23 7.82
N SER A 304 14.56 -5.50 7.44
CA SER A 304 14.00 -6.49 8.36
C SER A 304 14.96 -6.85 9.50
N SER A 305 16.23 -6.41 9.46
CA SER A 305 17.23 -6.89 10.42
C SER A 305 18.70 -6.40 10.34
N CYS A 306 19.24 -5.80 9.25
CA CYS A 306 20.70 -5.63 9.08
C CYS A 306 21.22 -4.19 9.23
N ARG A 307 20.34 -3.18 9.15
CA ARG A 307 20.63 -1.75 9.09
C ARG A 307 19.36 -0.96 9.46
N PRO A 308 19.42 0.37 9.69
CA PRO A 308 18.21 1.11 10.01
C PRO A 308 17.25 1.22 8.82
N THR A 309 15.97 1.46 9.10
CA THR A 309 14.94 1.62 8.07
C THR A 309 15.12 2.93 7.31
N ALA A 310 14.58 3.03 6.09
CA ALA A 310 14.60 4.26 5.29
C ALA A 310 14.16 5.53 6.07
N PRO A 311 13.02 5.55 6.80
CA PRO A 311 12.63 6.72 7.59
C PRO A 311 13.55 7.00 8.78
N ALA A 312 14.12 5.96 9.40
CA ALA A 312 15.08 6.12 10.49
C ALA A 312 16.40 6.74 9.99
N LEU A 313 16.88 6.29 8.82
CA LEU A 313 18.08 6.85 8.17
C LEU A 313 17.87 8.29 7.75
N LEU A 314 16.70 8.64 7.20
CA LEU A 314 16.40 10.05 6.88
C LEU A 314 16.51 10.91 8.15
N ALA A 315 15.88 10.49 9.24
CA ALA A 315 15.92 11.22 10.50
C ALA A 315 17.36 11.38 11.02
N ALA A 316 18.11 10.28 11.12
CA ALA A 316 19.48 10.29 11.63
C ALA A 316 20.44 11.13 10.76
N LYS A 317 20.32 11.08 9.43
CA LYS A 317 21.22 11.79 8.51
C LYS A 317 20.88 13.28 8.37
N SER A 318 19.63 13.67 8.62
CA SER A 318 19.13 15.02 8.30
C SER A 318 18.62 15.85 9.48
N GLY A 319 18.25 15.22 10.60
CA GLY A 319 17.52 15.89 11.69
C GLY A 319 16.03 16.09 11.39
N HIS A 320 15.55 15.71 10.20
CA HIS A 320 14.14 15.77 9.81
C HIS A 320 13.46 14.42 10.05
N LEU A 321 12.65 14.33 11.11
CA LEU A 321 11.84 13.15 11.38
C LEU A 321 10.62 13.12 10.42
N PRO A 322 10.49 12.11 9.53
CA PRO A 322 9.35 12.05 8.62
C PRO A 322 8.07 11.56 9.32
N MET A 323 6.91 11.87 8.75
CA MET A 323 5.72 11.03 8.96
C MET A 323 5.88 9.74 8.16
N TYR A 324 5.62 8.59 8.78
CA TYR A 324 5.73 7.31 8.09
C TYR A 324 4.37 6.66 7.88
N LEU A 325 3.99 6.55 6.60
CA LEU A 325 2.81 5.83 6.16
C LEU A 325 3.23 4.43 5.67
N TYR A 326 3.34 3.51 6.61
CA TYR A 326 3.79 2.13 6.36
C TYR A 326 2.64 1.14 6.23
N MET A 327 2.72 0.27 5.21
CA MET A 327 1.78 -0.84 5.05
C MET A 327 2.46 -2.13 4.56
N ASN A 328 2.67 -3.08 5.48
CA ASN A 328 3.33 -4.36 5.18
C ASN A 328 2.52 -5.25 4.20
N GLY A 329 3.11 -5.63 3.07
CA GLY A 329 2.52 -6.57 2.11
C GLY A 329 1.39 -6.00 1.24
N PHE A 330 1.19 -4.67 1.24
CA PHE A 330 0.07 -4.03 0.54
C PHE A 330 0.45 -3.37 -0.78
N LEU A 331 -0.56 -3.25 -1.65
CA LEU A 331 -0.51 -2.52 -2.91
C LEU A 331 -0.54 -0.99 -2.66
N PRO A 332 0.01 -0.18 -3.59
CA PRO A 332 0.03 1.28 -3.46
C PRO A 332 -1.34 1.95 -3.28
N ASP A 333 -2.42 1.29 -3.72
CA ASP A 333 -3.81 1.79 -3.62
C ASP A 333 -4.20 2.24 -2.21
N PHE A 334 -3.68 1.57 -1.18
CA PHE A 334 -4.05 1.89 0.20
C PHE A 334 -3.49 3.23 0.67
N ILE A 335 -2.28 3.61 0.22
CA ILE A 335 -1.67 4.91 0.57
C ILE A 335 -2.63 6.03 0.20
N ALA A 336 -3.17 5.95 -1.02
CA ALA A 336 -4.10 6.91 -1.56
C ALA A 336 -5.39 6.97 -0.70
N THR A 337 -5.96 5.81 -0.33
CA THR A 337 -7.13 5.75 0.57
C THR A 337 -6.88 6.40 1.92
N TYR A 338 -5.72 6.20 2.53
CA TYR A 338 -5.37 6.82 3.81
C TYR A 338 -5.26 8.35 3.70
N LEU A 339 -4.68 8.85 2.62
CA LEU A 339 -4.60 10.28 2.35
C LEU A 339 -5.99 10.91 2.27
N ILE A 340 -6.93 10.33 1.51
CA ILE A 340 -8.29 10.89 1.42
C ILE A 340 -9.01 10.85 2.77
N LYS A 341 -8.85 9.75 3.53
CA LYS A 341 -9.56 9.55 4.80
C LYS A 341 -9.18 10.58 5.87
N ASN A 342 -7.98 11.14 5.82
CA ASN A 342 -7.54 12.16 6.76
C ASN A 342 -6.62 13.16 6.04
N GLU A 343 -7.15 13.83 5.03
CA GLU A 343 -6.39 14.72 4.16
C GLU A 343 -5.65 15.79 4.93
N GLU A 344 -6.33 16.48 5.86
CA GLU A 344 -5.69 17.50 6.68
C GLU A 344 -4.60 16.91 7.58
N GLY A 345 -4.87 15.79 8.27
CA GLY A 345 -3.90 15.19 9.18
C GLY A 345 -2.65 14.65 8.47
N TRP A 346 -2.78 14.22 7.21
CA TRP A 346 -1.66 13.74 6.42
C TRP A 346 -0.95 14.84 5.64
N LEU A 347 -1.66 15.79 5.02
CA LEU A 347 -1.08 16.72 4.04
C LEU A 347 -0.85 18.13 4.56
N ARG A 348 -1.58 18.58 5.60
CA ARG A 348 -1.42 19.94 6.12
C ARG A 348 -0.01 20.13 6.66
N ASN A 349 0.60 21.25 6.28
CA ASN A 349 1.99 21.62 6.58
C ASN A 349 3.06 20.70 5.97
N ARG A 350 2.71 19.77 5.06
CA ARG A 350 3.66 18.90 4.35
C ARG A 350 4.09 19.53 3.03
N ARG A 351 5.31 19.23 2.62
CA ARG A 351 5.91 19.73 1.38
C ARG A 351 6.22 18.63 0.39
N ALA A 352 6.58 17.45 0.87
CA ALA A 352 6.89 16.31 0.03
C ALA A 352 6.25 15.02 0.57
N LEU A 353 5.70 14.22 -0.33
CA LEU A 353 5.40 12.81 -0.13
C LEU A 353 6.38 11.98 -0.96
N VAL A 354 7.17 11.17 -0.27
CA VAL A 354 8.13 10.25 -0.83
C VAL A 354 7.48 8.88 -0.94
N LEU A 355 7.27 8.41 -2.17
CA LEU A 355 6.71 7.10 -2.45
C LEU A 355 7.85 6.10 -2.68
N TYR A 356 8.21 5.37 -1.63
CA TYR A 356 9.35 4.46 -1.61
C TYR A 356 8.86 3.00 -1.70
N MET A 357 9.08 2.34 -2.85
CA MET A 357 8.56 0.99 -3.09
C MET A 357 9.23 0.29 -4.27
N GLN A 358 9.01 -1.02 -4.41
CA GLN A 358 9.44 -1.75 -5.60
C GLN A 358 8.77 -1.25 -6.87
N MET A 359 9.54 -1.27 -7.95
CA MET A 359 9.12 -0.79 -9.26
C MET A 359 7.86 -1.45 -9.82
N PHE A 360 7.68 -2.77 -9.64
CA PHE A 360 6.47 -3.44 -10.15
C PHE A 360 5.18 -3.03 -9.42
N ASN A 361 5.28 -2.52 -8.19
CA ASN A 361 4.11 -2.03 -7.45
C ASN A 361 3.64 -0.69 -8.01
N LEU A 362 4.56 0.18 -8.47
CA LEU A 362 4.23 1.49 -9.05
C LEU A 362 3.26 1.36 -10.25
N ALA A 363 3.51 0.37 -11.11
CA ALA A 363 2.68 0.07 -12.29
C ALA A 363 1.29 -0.53 -11.96
N ARG A 364 1.05 -0.91 -10.69
CA ARG A 364 -0.18 -1.56 -10.24
C ARG A 364 -1.13 -0.63 -9.49
N LEU A 365 -0.74 0.63 -9.29
CA LEU A 365 -1.59 1.62 -8.62
C LEU A 365 -2.85 1.87 -9.47
N ARG A 366 -4.01 1.53 -8.92
CA ARG A 366 -5.31 1.70 -9.58
C ARG A 366 -5.72 3.18 -9.61
N PRO A 367 -6.55 3.57 -10.60
CA PRO A 367 -7.13 4.91 -10.66
C PRO A 367 -7.84 5.31 -9.35
N PHE A 368 -7.57 6.52 -8.90
CA PHE A 368 -7.96 7.21 -7.67
C PHE A 368 -9.06 8.25 -7.85
N ALA A 369 -9.24 8.78 -9.05
CA ALA A 369 -10.23 9.82 -9.37
C ALA A 369 -11.65 9.39 -8.96
N ASP A 370 -11.97 8.10 -9.16
CA ASP A 370 -13.25 7.53 -8.74
C ASP A 370 -13.41 7.54 -7.21
N ILE A 371 -12.32 7.34 -6.45
CA ILE A 371 -12.34 7.34 -4.98
C ILE A 371 -12.50 8.77 -4.44
N ARG A 372 -11.75 9.74 -4.98
CA ARG A 372 -11.87 11.16 -4.58
C ARG A 372 -13.27 11.71 -4.89
N ASN A 373 -13.75 11.55 -6.13
CA ASN A 373 -15.09 12.00 -6.52
C ASN A 373 -16.17 11.34 -5.67
N ARG A 374 -16.02 10.05 -5.36
CA ARG A 374 -16.93 9.35 -4.45
C ARG A 374 -16.89 9.95 -3.05
N MET A 375 -15.71 10.21 -2.49
CA MET A 375 -15.59 10.80 -1.15
C MET A 375 -16.14 12.23 -1.10
N GLN A 376 -15.96 13.02 -2.16
CA GLN A 376 -16.60 14.34 -2.31
C GLN A 376 -18.13 14.22 -2.39
N ASN A 377 -18.64 13.25 -3.16
CA ASN A 377 -20.08 12.97 -3.24
C ASN A 377 -20.62 12.54 -1.86
N LEU A 378 -19.93 11.63 -1.17
CA LEU A 378 -20.28 11.20 0.19
C LEU A 378 -20.28 12.39 1.16
N TYR A 379 -19.30 13.29 1.06
CA TYR A 379 -19.25 14.51 1.89
C TYR A 379 -20.40 15.47 1.60
N SER A 380 -20.69 15.72 0.31
CA SER A 380 -21.80 16.58 -0.12
C SER A 380 -23.15 16.03 0.33
N ILE A 381 -23.35 14.71 0.27
CA ILE A 381 -24.57 14.09 0.79
C ILE A 381 -24.56 14.18 2.33
N SER A 382 -23.45 13.82 3.01
CA SER A 382 -23.40 13.80 4.47
C SER A 382 -23.56 15.15 5.15
N SER A 383 -23.06 16.22 4.53
CA SER A 383 -23.20 17.58 5.05
C SER A 383 -24.63 18.10 4.98
N LYS A 384 -25.49 17.49 4.15
CA LYS A 384 -26.90 17.81 3.98
C LYS A 384 -27.83 16.90 4.77
N MET A 385 -27.27 15.91 5.47
CA MET A 385 -28.06 14.93 6.21
C MET A 385 -28.68 15.55 7.47
N THR A 386 -29.96 15.30 7.64
CA THR A 386 -30.79 15.75 8.75
C THR A 386 -31.37 14.60 9.56
N GLU A 387 -31.41 13.37 9.02
CA GLU A 387 -32.03 12.21 9.68
C GLU A 387 -31.10 10.98 9.64
N GLN A 388 -31.18 10.15 10.67
CA GLN A 388 -30.50 8.85 10.75
C GLN A 388 -31.50 7.77 11.15
N LEU A 389 -31.37 6.60 10.55
CA LEU A 389 -32.17 5.42 10.82
C LEU A 389 -31.28 4.21 10.94
N ASP A 390 -31.44 3.45 12.01
CA ASP A 390 -30.75 2.19 12.20
C ASP A 390 -31.58 1.06 11.54
N ILE A 391 -30.93 0.23 10.74
CA ILE A 391 -31.53 -0.98 10.13
C ILE A 391 -31.06 -2.18 10.95
N GLU A 392 -32.00 -3.03 11.36
CA GLU A 392 -31.67 -4.21 12.15
C GLU A 392 -30.93 -5.25 11.31
N ALA A 393 -29.77 -5.71 11.79
CA ALA A 393 -29.03 -6.77 11.12
C ALA A 393 -29.87 -8.07 10.97
N ALA A 394 -30.74 -8.37 11.93
CA ALA A 394 -31.64 -9.53 11.90
C ALA A 394 -32.74 -9.45 10.82
N SER A 395 -32.96 -8.26 10.26
CA SER A 395 -33.95 -8.03 9.21
C SER A 395 -33.35 -8.15 7.79
N LEU A 396 -32.02 -8.26 7.68
CA LEU A 396 -31.34 -8.41 6.41
C LEU A 396 -31.68 -9.73 5.72
N LEU A 397 -31.77 -9.67 4.39
CA LEU A 397 -31.84 -10.86 3.56
C LEU A 397 -30.55 -11.00 2.77
N VAL A 398 -29.93 -12.18 2.82
CA VAL A 398 -28.79 -12.55 1.98
C VAL A 398 -29.21 -13.68 1.07
N ASN A 399 -29.18 -13.45 -0.25
CA ASN A 399 -29.75 -14.34 -1.25
C ASN A 399 -31.20 -14.75 -0.92
N ASP A 400 -32.01 -13.77 -0.51
CA ASP A 400 -33.42 -13.94 -0.11
C ASP A 400 -33.65 -14.77 1.17
N GLU A 401 -32.59 -15.14 1.88
CA GLU A 401 -32.66 -15.82 3.18
C GLU A 401 -32.38 -14.84 4.33
N PRO A 402 -33.16 -14.87 5.43
CA PRO A 402 -32.93 -14.01 6.58
C PRO A 402 -31.57 -14.31 7.23
N ILE A 403 -30.83 -13.27 7.61
CA ILE A 403 -29.66 -13.43 8.48
C ILE A 403 -30.16 -13.70 9.90
N ILE A 404 -29.85 -14.88 10.43
CA ILE A 404 -30.13 -15.21 11.83
C ILE A 404 -29.16 -14.42 12.73
N ALA A 405 -29.63 -13.87 13.85
CA ALA A 405 -28.90 -12.91 14.69
C ALA A 405 -27.55 -13.42 15.25
N SER A 406 -26.61 -12.49 15.46
CA SER A 406 -25.33 -12.72 16.11
C SER A 406 -25.51 -12.87 17.63
N ILE A 407 -24.90 -13.90 18.22
CA ILE A 407 -24.62 -13.97 19.66
C ILE A 407 -23.20 -13.42 19.86
N ASP A 408 -23.07 -12.31 20.59
CA ASP A 408 -21.79 -11.65 20.90
C ASP A 408 -20.75 -12.56 21.59
N ASP A 409 -21.20 -13.69 22.15
CA ASP A 409 -20.44 -14.57 23.04
C ASP A 409 -19.46 -15.53 22.32
N GLU A 410 -19.65 -15.79 21.02
CA GLU A 410 -18.81 -16.77 20.30
C GLU A 410 -17.50 -16.21 19.72
N ARG A 411 -17.30 -14.89 19.76
CA ARG A 411 -16.01 -14.25 19.38
C ARG A 411 -14.82 -14.77 20.19
N SER A 412 -15.07 -15.22 21.41
CA SER A 412 -14.07 -15.76 22.34
C SER A 412 -13.58 -17.17 21.96
N LYS A 413 -14.32 -17.90 21.11
CA LYS A 413 -14.06 -19.33 20.83
C LYS A 413 -13.15 -19.57 19.62
N PHE A 414 -12.93 -18.56 18.77
CA PHE A 414 -12.07 -18.67 17.59
C PHE A 414 -10.72 -18.02 17.85
N ASP A 415 -9.70 -18.84 18.17
CA ASP A 415 -8.32 -18.39 18.22
C ASP A 415 -7.85 -17.94 16.82
N THR A 416 -7.86 -16.63 16.63
CA THR A 416 -7.51 -15.92 15.39
C THR A 416 -6.11 -16.25 14.85
N LYS A 417 -5.18 -16.77 15.68
CA LYS A 417 -3.85 -17.19 15.22
C LYS A 417 -3.87 -18.52 14.47
N SER A 418 -4.87 -19.38 14.70
CA SER A 418 -4.95 -20.72 14.11
C SER A 418 -5.56 -20.74 12.69
N LEU A 419 -6.34 -19.71 12.33
CA LEU A 419 -7.10 -19.68 11.08
C LEU A 419 -6.24 -19.33 9.84
N VAL A 420 -5.14 -18.59 10.02
CA VAL A 420 -4.37 -17.93 8.94
C VAL A 420 -3.46 -18.86 8.13
N GLY A 421 -3.57 -20.19 8.26
CA GLY A 421 -2.51 -21.09 7.85
C GLY A 421 -2.81 -22.25 6.89
N ARG A 422 -4.05 -22.75 6.77
CA ARG A 422 -4.28 -24.07 6.15
C ARG A 422 -5.63 -24.18 5.43
N ALA A 423 -5.65 -24.80 4.26
CA ALA A 423 -6.87 -25.17 3.53
C ALA A 423 -7.87 -26.00 4.38
N ASN A 424 -7.37 -26.76 5.36
CA ASN A 424 -8.17 -27.51 6.33
C ASN A 424 -9.05 -26.63 7.26
N THR A 425 -8.80 -25.32 7.29
CA THR A 425 -9.59 -24.39 8.11
C THR A 425 -10.92 -24.03 7.46
N TYR A 426 -10.95 -23.86 6.13
CA TYR A 426 -12.16 -23.52 5.38
C TYR A 426 -13.23 -24.63 5.45
N GLU A 427 -12.81 -25.89 5.28
CA GLU A 427 -13.72 -27.05 5.36
C GLU A 427 -14.30 -27.21 6.76
N ARG A 428 -13.46 -27.13 7.81
CA ARG A 428 -13.90 -27.19 9.22
C ARG A 428 -14.83 -26.03 9.59
N PHE A 429 -14.56 -24.83 9.07
CA PHE A 429 -15.40 -23.67 9.30
C PHE A 429 -16.74 -23.78 8.58
N THR A 430 -16.74 -24.22 7.31
CA THR A 430 -17.95 -24.47 6.52
C THR A 430 -18.83 -25.55 7.17
N GLU A 431 -18.21 -26.61 7.67
CA GLU A 431 -18.88 -27.66 8.42
C GLU A 431 -19.50 -27.12 9.72
N HIS A 432 -18.75 -26.31 10.48
CA HIS A 432 -19.25 -25.67 11.71
C HIS A 432 -20.43 -24.72 11.46
N VAL A 433 -20.35 -23.89 10.41
CA VAL A 433 -21.47 -23.01 9.99
C VAL A 433 -22.68 -23.82 9.55
N SER A 434 -22.48 -24.91 8.81
CA SER A 434 -23.56 -25.79 8.34
C SER A 434 -24.26 -26.53 9.48
N GLN A 435 -23.48 -27.05 10.43
CA GLN A 435 -23.99 -27.68 11.67
C GLN A 435 -24.76 -26.66 12.52
N GLY A 436 -24.23 -25.44 12.62
CA GLY A 436 -24.85 -24.32 13.31
C GLY A 436 -26.18 -23.85 12.72
N ARG A 437 -26.27 -23.77 11.38
CA ARG A 437 -27.51 -23.47 10.64
C ARG A 437 -28.57 -24.55 10.88
N SER A 438 -28.17 -25.82 10.83
CA SER A 438 -29.06 -26.96 11.08
C SER A 438 -29.61 -26.98 12.51
N ALA A 439 -28.87 -26.40 13.45
CA ALA A 439 -29.28 -26.24 14.84
C ALA A 439 -30.02 -24.92 15.15
N GLY A 440 -30.26 -24.06 14.15
CA GLY A 440 -30.91 -22.75 14.32
C GLY A 440 -30.10 -21.72 15.11
N LYS A 441 -28.77 -21.87 15.19
CA LYS A 441 -27.91 -21.22 16.19
C LYS A 441 -26.79 -20.33 15.65
N VAL A 442 -26.67 -20.10 14.35
CA VAL A 442 -25.47 -19.44 13.81
C VAL A 442 -25.81 -18.26 12.88
N GLY A 443 -25.32 -17.08 13.27
CA GLY A 443 -25.55 -15.79 12.62
C GLY A 443 -24.42 -15.28 11.74
N TRP A 444 -23.96 -16.12 10.81
CA TRP A 444 -22.87 -15.80 9.89
C TRP A 444 -23.21 -16.21 8.45
N HIS A 445 -22.84 -15.38 7.47
CA HIS A 445 -22.91 -15.72 6.05
C HIS A 445 -21.50 -15.71 5.44
N LEU A 446 -21.15 -16.78 4.73
CA LEU A 446 -19.87 -16.90 4.03
C LEU A 446 -20.01 -16.26 2.64
N LEU A 447 -19.07 -15.42 2.21
CA LEU A 447 -19.05 -14.83 0.89
C LEU A 447 -18.09 -15.61 -0.01
N PRO A 448 -18.59 -16.51 -0.88
CA PRO A 448 -17.72 -17.37 -1.66
C PRO A 448 -16.94 -16.57 -2.70
N ARG A 449 -15.74 -17.07 -3.01
CA ARG A 449 -14.84 -16.39 -3.94
C ARG A 449 -15.43 -16.35 -5.35
N ASN A 450 -15.46 -15.16 -5.95
CA ASN A 450 -15.99 -14.83 -7.26
C ASN A 450 -17.48 -15.14 -7.45
N GLU A 451 -18.20 -15.40 -6.35
CA GLU A 451 -19.65 -15.54 -6.39
C GLU A 451 -20.33 -14.22 -6.07
N ARG A 452 -21.48 -14.01 -6.70
CA ARG A 452 -22.32 -12.84 -6.50
C ARG A 452 -23.28 -13.15 -5.36
N THR A 453 -23.19 -12.38 -4.30
CA THR A 453 -24.09 -12.47 -3.14
C THR A 453 -24.99 -11.25 -3.12
N LYS A 454 -26.30 -11.47 -3.17
CA LYS A 454 -27.28 -10.40 -3.04
C LYS A 454 -27.56 -10.12 -1.57
N ILE A 455 -27.57 -8.85 -1.20
CA ILE A 455 -27.91 -8.41 0.16
C ILE A 455 -29.00 -7.36 0.05
N LYS A 456 -30.14 -7.63 0.68
CA LYS A 456 -31.29 -6.72 0.75
C LYS A 456 -31.38 -6.14 2.15
N PHE A 457 -31.34 -4.82 2.22
CA PHE A 457 -31.54 -4.03 3.43
C PHE A 457 -33.00 -3.57 3.45
N PRO A 458 -33.85 -4.09 4.34
CA PRO A 458 -35.25 -3.69 4.39
C PRO A 458 -35.38 -2.25 4.85
N ILE A 459 -36.25 -1.52 4.16
CA ILE A 459 -36.60 -0.13 4.44
C ILE A 459 -38.12 0.09 4.40
N ARG A 460 -38.92 -0.99 4.39
CA ARG A 460 -40.39 -0.98 4.31
C ARG A 460 -41.08 -0.11 5.37
N ASP A 461 -40.44 0.07 6.52
CA ASP A 461 -40.98 0.87 7.63
C ASP A 461 -40.70 2.36 7.47
N LEU A 462 -39.97 2.75 6.40
CA LEU A 462 -39.73 4.14 6.05
C LEU A 462 -40.87 4.67 5.19
N GLN A 463 -41.64 5.62 5.72
CA GLN A 463 -42.64 6.36 4.97
C GLN A 463 -41.96 7.36 4.02
N ILE A 464 -41.46 6.86 2.89
CA ILE A 464 -40.81 7.65 1.84
C ILE A 464 -41.89 8.23 0.94
N ASN A 465 -42.32 9.46 1.24
CA ASN A 465 -43.39 10.12 0.47
C ASN A 465 -42.86 10.84 -0.79
N THR A 466 -41.55 11.09 -0.85
CA THR A 466 -40.85 11.72 -1.98
C THR A 466 -39.50 11.06 -2.18
N ARG A 467 -38.91 11.19 -3.38
CA ARG A 467 -37.59 10.63 -3.65
C ARG A 467 -36.54 11.27 -2.73
N ARG A 468 -35.77 10.43 -2.03
CA ARG A 468 -34.71 10.87 -1.11
C ARG A 468 -33.34 10.38 -1.57
N GLN A 469 -32.29 11.11 -1.22
CA GLN A 469 -30.91 10.67 -1.35
C GLN A 469 -30.38 10.38 0.05
N GLY A 470 -29.51 9.38 0.17
CA GLY A 470 -28.92 9.04 1.45
C GLY A 470 -27.64 8.25 1.30
N ILE A 471 -27.07 7.85 2.43
CA ILE A 471 -25.94 6.92 2.49
C ILE A 471 -26.38 5.74 3.34
N ILE A 472 -26.29 4.54 2.77
CA ILE A 472 -26.30 3.32 3.58
C ILE A 472 -24.87 3.01 4.03
N THR A 473 -24.74 2.77 5.33
CA THR A 473 -23.47 2.52 5.98
C THR A 473 -23.57 1.16 6.62
N PHE A 474 -22.55 0.35 6.46
CA PHE A 474 -22.47 -0.94 7.13
C PHE A 474 -21.03 -1.37 7.18
N SER A 475 -20.69 -2.25 8.11
CA SER A 475 -19.33 -2.78 8.20
C SER A 475 -19.32 -4.28 7.97
N ILE A 476 -18.25 -4.77 7.34
CA ILE A 476 -17.99 -6.20 7.19
C ILE A 476 -16.81 -6.58 8.08
N ILE A 477 -17.01 -7.63 8.87
CA ILE A 477 -15.96 -8.29 9.65
C ILE A 477 -15.29 -9.34 8.78
N SER A 478 -14.03 -9.12 8.38
CA SER A 478 -13.23 -10.09 7.62
C SER A 478 -12.09 -10.65 8.46
N PHE A 479 -11.83 -11.96 8.35
CA PHE A 479 -10.69 -12.64 8.99
C PHE A 479 -9.47 -12.60 8.06
N PRO A 480 -8.22 -12.78 8.57
CA PRO A 480 -7.02 -12.30 7.89
C PRO A 480 -6.85 -12.83 6.46
N GLY A 481 -7.03 -11.92 5.50
CA GLY A 481 -6.88 -12.14 4.06
C GLY A 481 -7.15 -10.85 3.31
N ILE A 482 -6.42 -10.57 2.22
CA ILE A 482 -6.69 -9.39 1.38
C ILE A 482 -7.96 -9.69 0.60
N SER A 483 -9.10 -9.14 1.01
CA SER A 483 -10.36 -9.29 0.28
C SER A 483 -10.60 -8.04 -0.56
N LEU A 484 -10.93 -8.21 -1.84
CA LEU A 484 -11.42 -7.11 -2.67
C LEU A 484 -12.89 -7.35 -2.95
N LEU A 485 -13.73 -6.47 -2.42
CA LEU A 485 -15.18 -6.49 -2.59
C LEU A 485 -15.57 -5.59 -3.74
N ARG A 486 -16.36 -6.14 -4.66
CA ARG A 486 -17.11 -5.36 -5.64
C ARG A 486 -18.53 -5.21 -5.14
N ILE A 487 -19.06 -4.01 -5.17
CA ILE A 487 -20.46 -3.72 -4.84
C ILE A 487 -21.15 -3.18 -6.08
N ALA A 488 -22.29 -3.73 -6.45
CA ALA A 488 -23.18 -3.21 -7.49
C ALA A 488 -24.58 -2.94 -6.93
N ASP A 489 -25.33 -2.04 -7.57
CA ASP A 489 -26.74 -1.80 -7.24
C ASP A 489 -27.64 -2.89 -7.84
N GLU A 490 -28.94 -2.80 -7.54
CA GLU A 490 -29.99 -3.68 -8.10
C GLU A 490 -29.99 -3.78 -9.65
N LYS A 491 -29.41 -2.79 -10.35
CA LYS A 491 -29.31 -2.73 -11.81
C LYS A 491 -27.98 -3.27 -12.33
N GLY A 492 -27.16 -3.85 -11.45
CA GLY A 492 -25.81 -4.32 -11.76
C GLY A 492 -24.80 -3.19 -12.02
N ARG A 493 -25.16 -1.93 -11.73
CA ARG A 493 -24.22 -0.80 -11.88
C ARG A 493 -23.23 -0.84 -10.75
N ARG A 494 -21.96 -0.85 -11.10
CA ARG A 494 -20.86 -0.92 -10.16
C ARG A 494 -20.83 0.33 -9.26
N ILE A 495 -21.02 0.14 -7.96
CA ILE A 495 -20.99 1.20 -6.94
C ILE A 495 -19.60 1.31 -6.30
N LEU A 496 -18.91 0.20 -5.98
CA LEU A 496 -17.62 0.22 -5.27
C LEU A 496 -16.66 -0.90 -5.72
N GLN A 497 -15.35 -0.63 -5.68
CA GLN A 497 -14.29 -1.63 -5.70
C GLN A 497 -13.20 -1.24 -4.67
N ASP A 498 -13.36 -1.64 -3.42
CA ASP A 498 -12.42 -1.27 -2.34
C ASP A 498 -11.42 -2.40 -2.08
N PRO A 499 -10.11 -2.13 -1.99
CA PRO A 499 -9.17 -3.06 -1.39
C PRO A 499 -9.35 -3.08 0.14
N LEU A 500 -9.76 -4.20 0.73
CA LEU A 500 -9.99 -4.28 2.17
C LEU A 500 -8.69 -4.36 2.97
N SER A 501 -8.74 -3.74 4.16
CA SER A 501 -7.63 -3.64 5.11
C SER A 501 -7.40 -4.96 5.87
N ARG A 502 -6.24 -5.06 6.54
CA ARG A 502 -5.88 -6.17 7.45
C ARG A 502 -6.73 -6.24 8.73
N LEU A 503 -7.63 -5.28 8.95
CA LEU A 503 -8.38 -5.19 10.21
C LEU A 503 -9.66 -6.02 10.16
N PHE A 504 -10.02 -6.54 11.33
CA PHE A 504 -11.21 -7.32 11.64
C PHE A 504 -12.54 -6.59 11.36
N TYR A 505 -12.52 -5.35 10.87
CA TYR A 505 -13.69 -4.50 10.72
C TYR A 505 -13.45 -3.48 9.60
N THR A 506 -14.21 -3.54 8.52
CA THR A 506 -14.13 -2.54 7.44
C THR A 506 -15.49 -1.85 7.21
N PRO A 507 -15.61 -0.53 7.42
CA PRO A 507 -16.84 0.22 7.14
C PRO A 507 -16.99 0.57 5.66
N PHE A 508 -18.22 0.48 5.17
CA PHE A 508 -18.66 0.83 3.81
C PHE A 508 -19.66 1.99 3.85
N PHE A 509 -19.57 2.84 2.84
CA PHE A 509 -20.41 4.02 2.66
C PHE A 509 -20.92 4.01 1.23
N ILE A 510 -22.22 3.78 1.06
CA ILE A 510 -22.84 3.55 -0.26
C ILE A 510 -23.92 4.61 -0.48
N PRO A 511 -23.74 5.54 -1.45
CA PRO A 511 -24.80 6.45 -1.83
C PRO A 511 -26.01 5.68 -2.38
N VAL A 512 -27.20 6.02 -1.91
CA VAL A 512 -28.46 5.42 -2.34
C VAL A 512 -29.47 6.50 -2.72
N SER A 513 -30.36 6.17 -3.64
CA SER A 513 -31.52 7.00 -3.95
C SER A 513 -32.77 6.16 -3.74
N LEU A 514 -33.63 6.61 -2.83
CA LEU A 514 -34.82 5.88 -2.45
C LEU A 514 -36.05 6.49 -3.07
N SER A 515 -36.90 5.63 -3.62
CA SER A 515 -38.16 6.03 -4.27
C SER A 515 -39.35 5.72 -3.36
N PRO A 516 -40.49 6.43 -3.53
CA PRO A 516 -41.72 6.09 -2.83
C PRO A 516 -42.13 4.64 -3.06
N GLY A 517 -42.52 3.94 -1.98
CA GLY A 517 -42.93 2.54 -2.02
C GLY A 517 -41.79 1.51 -2.14
N GLN A 518 -40.53 1.94 -2.06
CA GLN A 518 -39.39 1.02 -2.09
C GLN A 518 -39.28 0.24 -0.77
N GLU A 519 -39.30 -1.09 -0.85
CA GLU A 519 -39.25 -1.97 0.34
C GLU A 519 -37.84 -2.37 0.76
N PHE A 520 -36.88 -2.39 -0.18
CA PHE A 520 -35.51 -2.82 0.05
C PHE A 520 -34.49 -1.96 -0.69
N ILE A 521 -33.29 -1.83 -0.13
CA ILE A 521 -32.07 -1.48 -0.86
C ILE A 521 -31.37 -2.79 -1.20
N GLU A 522 -31.19 -3.09 -2.48
CA GLU A 522 -30.46 -4.29 -2.92
C GLU A 522 -29.03 -3.93 -3.35
N LEU A 523 -28.06 -4.63 -2.78
CA LEU A 523 -26.65 -4.58 -3.16
C LEU A 523 -26.18 -5.97 -3.59
N GLU A 524 -25.40 -6.05 -4.66
CA GLU A 524 -24.67 -7.27 -5.05
C GLU A 524 -23.22 -7.14 -4.59
N LEU A 525 -22.75 -8.06 -3.76
CA LEU A 525 -21.35 -8.15 -3.34
C LEU A 525 -20.65 -9.31 -4.03
N THR A 526 -19.42 -9.08 -4.49
CA THR A 526 -18.54 -10.15 -5.00
C THR A 526 -17.20 -10.10 -4.29
N ALA A 527 -16.86 -11.18 -3.58
CA ALA A 527 -15.56 -11.35 -2.95
C ALA A 527 -14.56 -11.90 -3.98
N THR A 528 -13.57 -11.12 -4.40
CA THR A 528 -12.57 -11.60 -5.39
C THR A 528 -11.42 -12.40 -4.77
N TRP A 529 -11.29 -12.33 -3.45
CA TRP A 529 -10.38 -13.07 -2.58
C TRP A 529 -11.16 -13.43 -1.30
N TYR A 530 -10.83 -14.58 -0.67
CA TYR A 530 -11.65 -15.22 0.36
C TYR A 530 -12.14 -14.25 1.45
N ALA A 531 -13.45 -14.03 1.51
CA ALA A 531 -14.12 -13.41 2.65
C ALA A 531 -14.86 -14.54 3.39
N GLU A 532 -14.17 -15.16 4.34
CA GLU A 532 -14.66 -16.37 5.01
C GLU A 532 -15.83 -16.07 5.97
N ILE A 533 -16.00 -14.81 6.37
CA ILE A 533 -17.00 -14.39 7.34
C ILE A 533 -17.56 -13.02 6.93
N ALA A 534 -18.88 -12.87 6.93
CA ALA A 534 -19.54 -11.57 6.84
C ALA A 534 -20.52 -11.40 8.01
N VAL A 535 -20.17 -10.52 8.94
CA VAL A 535 -21.15 -9.86 9.82
C VAL A 535 -21.34 -8.47 9.26
N ILE A 536 -22.57 -8.17 8.88
CA ILE A 536 -22.98 -6.81 8.56
C ILE A 536 -23.40 -6.16 9.87
N ALA A 537 -22.59 -5.22 10.35
CA ALA A 537 -22.86 -4.48 11.57
C ALA A 537 -23.03 -2.98 11.27
N ASN A 538 -23.67 -2.26 12.21
CA ASN A 538 -23.83 -0.81 12.16
C ASN A 538 -24.48 -0.34 10.87
N ILE A 539 -25.66 -0.91 10.58
CA ILE A 539 -26.41 -0.60 9.38
C ILE A 539 -27.21 0.66 9.63
N GLN A 540 -26.82 1.74 8.99
CA GLN A 540 -27.49 3.00 9.15
C GLN A 540 -27.82 3.59 7.78
N LEU A 541 -28.96 4.22 7.71
CA LEU A 541 -29.39 5.02 6.58
C LEU A 541 -29.47 6.46 7.04
N HIS A 542 -28.70 7.31 6.38
CA HIS A 542 -28.68 8.73 6.67
C HIS A 542 -29.29 9.49 5.49
N PHE A 543 -30.20 10.42 5.80
CA PHE A 543 -30.91 11.27 4.83
C PHE A 543 -30.57 12.73 5.01
#